data_AF-A0A496PGN4-F1
#
_entry.id   AF-A0A496PGN4-F1
#
_cell.length_a   1.000
_cell.length_b   1.000
_cell.length_c   1.000
_cell.angle_alpha   90.00
_cell.angle_beta   90.00
_cell.angle_gamma   90.00
#
_symmetry.space_group_name_H-M   'P 1'
#
loop_
_entity.id
_entity.type
_entity.pdbx_description
1 polymer ?
#
loop_
_entity_poly.entity_id
_entity_poly.type
_entity_poly.pdbx_seq_one_letter_code
_entity_poly.pdbx_strand_id
1 'polypeptide(L)'
;MSTEVLKAMANPLRRRLVRALSVAGYGRAADLAQSLDVPANKLSFHLRTLAKAGLIEEAPELARDGRDRVWRPVRKARSVGSPQHPVADKFLGNQVLAGVVEDDMSVLNRVAAWVPGYTSGEDPVVRGALTDMRLRLTRERFVAMIDAMERVVEEFRGEQEAEDALGWDLVILAASDEI
;
A
#
# COMPACT_ATOMS: atom_id res chain seq x y z
N MET A 1 -14.55 1.27 -5.30
CA MET A 1 -14.40 2.23 -4.17
C MET A 1 -15.60 3.18 -4.13
N SER A 2 -16.04 3.62 -2.95
CA SER A 2 -17.04 4.71 -2.85
C SER A 2 -16.43 6.06 -3.20
N THR A 3 -17.26 7.06 -3.48
CA THR A 3 -16.80 8.43 -3.76
C THR A 3 -16.00 9.03 -2.61
N GLU A 4 -16.35 8.73 -1.36
CA GLU A 4 -15.63 9.16 -0.16
C GLU A 4 -14.23 8.56 -0.11
N VAL A 5 -14.11 7.27 -0.42
CA VAL A 5 -12.81 6.58 -0.51
C VAL A 5 -11.97 7.17 -1.63
N LEU A 6 -12.56 7.42 -2.80
CA LEU A 6 -11.85 8.04 -3.93
C LEU A 6 -11.34 9.44 -3.57
N LYS A 7 -12.20 10.28 -2.99
CA LYS A 7 -11.81 11.60 -2.46
C LYS A 7 -10.71 11.49 -1.42
N ALA A 8 -10.72 10.45 -0.59
CA ALA A 8 -9.68 10.22 0.41
C ALA A 8 -8.33 9.89 -0.22
N MET A 9 -8.32 8.94 -1.16
CA MET A 9 -7.12 8.43 -1.82
C MET A 9 -6.54 9.36 -2.89
N ALA A 10 -7.32 10.32 -3.41
CA ALA A 10 -6.83 11.32 -4.37
C ALA A 10 -5.75 12.24 -3.77
N ASN A 11 -5.61 12.32 -2.44
CA ASN A 11 -4.58 13.14 -1.81
C ASN A 11 -3.32 12.31 -1.53
N PRO A 12 -2.13 12.72 -2.03
CA PRO A 12 -0.88 11.97 -1.88
C PRO A 12 -0.47 11.72 -0.42
N LEU A 13 -0.64 12.70 0.47
CA LEU A 13 -0.29 12.54 1.88
C LEU A 13 -1.18 11.49 2.56
N ARG A 14 -2.46 11.40 2.20
CA ARG A 14 -3.35 10.35 2.71
C ARG A 14 -2.97 8.96 2.19
N ARG A 15 -2.53 8.81 0.93
CA ARG A 15 -1.99 7.53 0.45
C ARG A 15 -0.71 7.12 1.18
N ARG A 16 0.22 8.07 1.35
CA ARG A 16 1.45 7.86 2.15
C ARG A 16 1.14 7.45 3.58
N LEU A 17 0.14 8.08 4.22
CA LEU A 17 -0.32 7.70 5.56
C LEU A 17 -0.86 6.27 5.62
N VAL A 18 -1.73 5.89 4.67
CA VAL A 18 -2.27 4.52 4.63
C VAL A 18 -1.14 3.51 4.43
N ARG A 19 -0.16 3.80 3.56
CA ARG A 19 1.02 2.93 3.34
C ARG A 19 1.87 2.81 4.61
N ALA A 20 2.23 3.93 5.23
CA ALA A 20 3.02 3.95 6.46
C ALA A 20 2.33 3.19 7.60
N LEU A 21 1.01 3.37 7.75
CA LEU A 21 0.23 2.65 8.77
C LEU A 21 0.09 1.15 8.45
N SER A 22 0.04 0.79 7.17
CA SER A 22 0.00 -0.63 6.74
C SER A 22 1.31 -1.34 7.07
N VAL A 23 2.43 -0.65 6.93
CA VAL A 23 3.76 -1.14 7.31
C VAL A 23 3.91 -1.22 8.83
N ALA A 24 3.54 -0.18 9.55
CA ALA A 24 3.67 -0.13 11.01
C ALA A 24 2.68 -1.04 11.76
N GLY A 25 1.65 -1.56 11.08
CA GLY A 25 0.55 -2.31 11.68
C GLY A 25 -0.43 -1.44 12.45
N TYR A 26 0.06 -0.50 13.24
CA TYR A 26 -0.71 0.54 13.92
C TYR A 26 0.16 1.78 14.19
N GLY A 27 -0.44 2.88 14.60
CA GLY A 27 0.33 4.07 14.95
C GLY A 27 -0.52 5.27 15.32
N ARG A 28 0.09 6.19 16.07
CA ARG A 28 -0.46 7.50 16.40
C ARG A 28 -0.01 8.55 15.39
N ALA A 29 -0.66 9.70 15.39
CA ALA A 29 -0.23 10.84 14.58
C ALA A 29 1.22 11.26 14.88
N ALA A 30 1.66 11.15 16.14
CA ALA A 30 3.03 11.46 16.54
C ALA A 30 4.05 10.46 15.98
N ASP A 31 3.72 9.16 15.96
CA ASP A 31 4.60 8.11 15.43
C ASP A 31 4.82 8.31 13.92
N LEU A 32 3.72 8.57 13.19
CA LEU A 32 3.76 8.80 11.75
C LEU A 32 4.41 10.12 11.35
N ALA A 33 4.36 11.14 12.22
CA ALA A 33 4.91 12.48 11.94
C ALA A 33 6.41 12.44 11.67
N GLN A 34 7.14 11.66 12.47
CA GLN A 34 8.58 11.49 12.30
C GLN A 34 8.91 10.79 10.99
N SER A 35 8.22 9.69 10.67
CA SER A 35 8.47 8.89 9.47
C SER A 35 8.13 9.62 8.16
N LEU A 36 7.14 10.52 8.18
CA LEU A 36 6.64 11.19 6.99
C LEU A 36 7.19 12.61 6.80
N ASP A 37 7.92 13.13 7.79
CA ASP A 37 8.36 14.52 7.89
C ASP A 37 7.19 15.51 7.73
N VAL A 38 6.13 15.29 8.51
CA VAL A 38 4.92 16.13 8.50
C VAL A 38 4.44 16.41 9.92
N PRO A 39 4.06 17.65 10.26
CA PRO A 39 3.56 17.98 11.59
C PRO A 39 2.38 17.10 12.05
N ALA A 40 2.45 16.60 13.28
CA ALA A 40 1.46 15.67 13.84
C ALA A 40 0.03 16.24 13.84
N ASN A 41 -0.14 17.55 14.07
CA ASN A 41 -1.45 18.22 14.02
C ASN A 41 -2.10 18.09 12.63
N LYS A 42 -1.32 18.19 11.55
CA LYS A 42 -1.78 17.99 10.18
C LYS A 42 -2.14 16.53 9.93
N LEU A 43 -1.33 15.59 10.42
CA LEU A 43 -1.62 14.16 10.28
C LEU A 43 -2.91 13.74 11.01
N SER A 44 -3.17 14.28 12.21
CA SER A 44 -4.42 14.04 12.96
C SER A 44 -5.68 14.42 12.19
N PHE A 45 -5.64 15.45 11.35
CA PHE A 45 -6.75 15.78 10.45
C PHE A 45 -6.93 14.73 9.35
N HIS A 46 -5.83 14.31 8.72
CA HIS A 46 -5.86 13.33 7.64
C HIS A 46 -6.26 11.93 8.12
N LEU A 47 -5.77 11.48 9.28
CA LEU A 47 -6.15 10.20 9.90
C LEU A 47 -7.65 10.13 10.17
N ARG A 48 -8.23 11.17 10.79
CA ARG A 48 -9.70 11.23 10.98
C ARG A 48 -10.47 11.18 9.65
N THR A 49 -9.92 11.80 8.61
CA THR A 49 -10.55 11.76 7.28
C THR A 49 -10.49 10.36 6.66
N LEU A 50 -9.35 9.67 6.80
CA LEU A 50 -9.19 8.27 6.39
C LEU A 50 -10.13 7.34 7.16
N ALA A 51 -10.29 7.57 8.46
CA ALA A 51 -11.18 6.79 9.31
C ALA A 51 -12.65 6.94 8.90
N LYS A 52 -13.09 8.18 8.63
CA LYS A 52 -14.44 8.45 8.10
C LYS A 52 -14.68 7.77 6.74
N ALA A 53 -13.64 7.60 5.94
CA ALA A 53 -13.72 6.88 4.67
C ALA A 53 -13.58 5.35 4.83
N GLY A 54 -13.43 4.83 6.06
CA GLY A 54 -13.31 3.40 6.33
C GLY A 54 -11.98 2.77 5.88
N LEU A 55 -10.95 3.58 5.66
CA LEU A 55 -9.61 3.11 5.24
C LEU A 55 -8.73 2.69 6.43
N ILE A 56 -8.99 3.28 7.60
CA ILE A 56 -8.33 2.96 8.86
C ILE A 56 -9.40 2.96 9.95
N GLU A 57 -9.10 2.36 11.09
CA GLU A 57 -9.98 2.34 12.25
C GLU A 57 -9.19 2.65 13.53
N GLU A 58 -9.89 3.13 14.55
CA GLU A 58 -9.31 3.41 15.87
C GLU A 58 -9.05 2.07 16.59
N ALA A 59 -7.88 1.96 17.23
CA ALA A 59 -7.43 0.78 17.96
C ALA A 59 -7.14 1.16 19.42
N PRO A 60 -8.17 1.51 20.22
CA PRO A 60 -8.00 2.00 21.58
C PRO A 60 -7.28 1.00 22.50
N GLU A 61 -7.38 -0.30 22.20
CA GLU A 61 -6.69 -1.38 22.91
C GLU A 61 -5.16 -1.31 22.81
N LEU A 62 -4.63 -0.61 21.80
CA LEU A 62 -3.19 -0.40 21.60
C LEU A 62 -2.72 0.96 22.14
N ALA A 63 -3.63 1.77 22.69
CA ALA A 63 -3.31 3.07 23.24
C ALA A 63 -2.64 2.96 24.61
N ARG A 64 -1.62 3.79 24.85
CA ARG A 64 -0.92 3.87 26.15
C ARG A 64 -1.79 4.54 27.22
N ASP A 65 -2.63 5.49 26.81
CA ASP A 65 -3.62 6.16 27.66
C ASP A 65 -4.84 6.59 26.82
N GLY A 66 -5.90 7.06 27.47
CA GLY A 66 -7.13 7.50 26.81
C GLY A 66 -7.05 8.83 26.07
N ARG A 67 -5.88 9.49 26.03
CA ARG A 67 -5.68 10.77 25.32
C ARG A 67 -5.07 10.55 23.94
N ASP A 68 -4.31 9.48 23.77
CA ASP A 68 -3.68 9.09 22.50
C ASP A 68 -4.65 8.27 21.63
N ARG A 69 -4.90 8.74 20.39
CA ARG A 69 -5.62 7.97 19.38
C ARG A 69 -4.65 7.14 18.56
N VAL A 70 -4.75 5.82 18.70
CA VAL A 70 -4.02 4.85 17.88
C VAL A 70 -4.93 4.42 16.73
N TRP A 71 -4.36 4.34 15.54
CA TRP A 71 -5.05 3.89 14.34
C TRP A 71 -4.43 2.59 13.84
N ARG A 72 -5.22 1.77 13.16
CA ARG A 72 -4.75 0.59 12.42
C ARG A 72 -5.41 0.53 11.03
N PRO A 73 -4.78 -0.07 10.02
CA PRO A 73 -5.35 -0.15 8.68
C PRO A 73 -6.53 -1.12 8.65
N VAL A 74 -7.55 -0.80 7.85
CA VAL A 74 -8.61 -1.78 7.54
C VAL A 74 -8.09 -2.72 6.45
N ARG A 75 -8.01 -4.03 6.76
CA ARG A 75 -7.56 -5.06 5.83
C ARG A 75 -8.65 -5.36 4.78
N LYS A 76 -8.68 -4.59 3.69
CA LYS A 76 -9.51 -4.87 2.50
C LYS A 76 -8.70 -4.70 1.22
N ALA A 77 -8.97 -5.54 0.22
CA ALA A 77 -8.36 -5.43 -1.11
C ALA A 77 -8.70 -4.06 -1.72
N ARG A 78 -7.67 -3.32 -2.15
CA ARG A 78 -7.80 -1.96 -2.70
C ARG A 78 -7.93 -2.02 -4.22
N SER A 79 -9.08 -2.45 -4.73
CA SER A 79 -9.39 -2.27 -6.16
C SER A 79 -10.05 -0.91 -6.40
N VAL A 80 -9.53 -0.13 -7.35
CA VAL A 80 -10.14 1.14 -7.78
C VAL A 80 -11.50 0.91 -8.48
N GLY A 81 -11.72 -0.28 -9.03
CA GLY A 81 -12.96 -0.74 -9.64
C GLY A 81 -12.74 -1.96 -10.52
N SER A 82 -13.82 -2.59 -10.96
CA SER A 82 -13.82 -3.65 -11.97
C SER A 82 -15.08 -3.54 -12.84
N PRO A 83 -15.21 -4.28 -13.96
CA PRO A 83 -16.47 -4.32 -14.71
C PRO A 83 -17.68 -4.73 -13.84
N GLN A 84 -17.48 -5.63 -12.86
CA GLN A 84 -18.52 -6.07 -11.92
C GLN A 84 -18.79 -5.04 -10.82
N HIS A 85 -17.80 -4.21 -10.48
CA HIS A 85 -17.89 -3.16 -9.47
C HIS A 85 -17.29 -1.86 -10.00
N PRO A 86 -18.00 -1.16 -10.90
CA PRO A 86 -17.45 0.02 -11.56
C PRO A 86 -17.10 1.11 -10.56
N VAL A 87 -16.11 1.92 -10.90
CA VAL A 87 -15.73 3.07 -10.08
C VAL A 87 -16.90 4.06 -9.99
N ALA A 88 -17.21 4.52 -8.77
CA ALA A 88 -18.35 5.41 -8.52
C ALA A 88 -18.21 6.78 -9.21
N ASP A 89 -16.96 7.25 -9.36
CA ASP A 89 -16.61 8.50 -10.04
C ASP A 89 -15.36 8.26 -10.89
N LYS A 90 -15.49 8.31 -12.22
CA LYS A 90 -14.39 8.04 -13.15
C LYS A 90 -13.26 9.07 -13.05
N PHE A 91 -13.59 10.35 -12.84
CA PHE A 91 -12.59 11.41 -12.77
C PHE A 91 -11.74 11.24 -11.51
N LEU A 92 -12.39 11.02 -10.36
CA LEU A 92 -11.67 10.74 -9.12
C LEU A 92 -10.93 9.40 -9.19
N GLY A 93 -11.52 8.39 -9.84
CA GLY A 93 -10.87 7.11 -10.14
C GLY A 93 -9.54 7.28 -10.87
N ASN A 94 -9.53 8.08 -11.93
CA ASN A 94 -8.32 8.36 -12.71
C ASN A 94 -7.27 9.13 -11.90
N GLN A 95 -7.67 10.07 -11.04
CA GLN A 95 -6.73 10.75 -10.14
C GLN A 95 -6.11 9.80 -9.12
N VAL A 96 -6.92 8.90 -8.54
CA VAL A 96 -6.40 7.89 -7.62
C VAL A 96 -5.41 6.97 -8.35
N LEU A 97 -5.75 6.53 -9.56
CA LEU A 97 -4.86 5.69 -10.37
C LEU A 97 -3.55 6.40 -10.71
N ALA A 98 -3.60 7.65 -11.17
CA ALA A 98 -2.40 8.45 -11.44
C ALA A 98 -1.49 8.55 -10.21
N GLY A 99 -2.08 8.79 -9.04
CA GLY A 99 -1.35 8.82 -7.78
C GLY A 99 -0.78 7.47 -7.35
N VAL A 100 -1.46 6.35 -7.63
CA VAL A 100 -0.92 5.00 -7.38
C VAL A 100 0.28 4.75 -8.30
N VAL A 101 0.20 5.12 -9.57
CA VAL A 101 1.32 5.01 -10.51
C VAL A 101 2.53 5.82 -10.04
N GLU A 102 2.34 7.04 -9.54
CA GLU A 102 3.42 7.83 -8.93
C GLU A 102 4.06 7.11 -7.74
N ASP A 103 3.22 6.52 -6.86
CA ASP A 103 3.70 5.79 -5.69
C ASP A 103 4.50 4.53 -6.13
N ASP A 104 4.04 3.81 -7.15
CA ASP A 104 4.69 2.61 -7.69
C ASP A 104 6.01 2.95 -8.39
N MET A 105 6.07 4.07 -9.12
CA MET A 105 7.31 4.59 -9.70
C MET A 105 8.35 4.92 -8.61
N SER A 106 7.92 5.38 -7.44
CA SER A 106 8.83 5.58 -6.30
C SER A 106 9.43 4.25 -5.83
N VAL A 107 8.65 3.16 -5.77
CA VAL A 107 9.15 1.83 -5.43
C VAL A 107 10.17 1.36 -6.46
N LEU A 108 9.84 1.47 -7.75
CA LEU A 108 10.72 1.11 -8.85
C LEU A 108 12.05 1.85 -8.78
N ASN A 109 12.02 3.17 -8.54
CA ASN A 109 13.23 3.99 -8.42
C ASN A 109 14.14 3.55 -7.25
N ARG A 110 13.55 3.18 -6.09
CA ARG A 110 14.34 2.67 -4.95
C ARG A 110 15.02 1.34 -5.29
N VAL A 111 14.30 0.42 -5.93
CA VAL A 111 14.86 -0.87 -6.34
C VAL A 111 15.95 -0.68 -7.39
N ALA A 112 15.69 0.14 -8.42
CA ALA A 112 16.65 0.41 -9.49
C ALA A 112 17.96 1.04 -8.99
N ALA A 113 17.89 1.89 -7.95
CA ALA A 113 19.07 2.48 -7.33
C ALA A 113 19.91 1.47 -6.52
N TRP A 114 19.27 0.44 -5.94
CA TRP A 114 19.93 -0.56 -5.09
C TRP A 114 20.48 -1.76 -5.88
N VAL A 115 19.78 -2.22 -6.91
CA VAL A 115 20.11 -3.43 -7.69
C VAL A 115 21.57 -3.50 -8.19
N PRO A 116 22.21 -2.42 -8.66
CA PRO A 116 23.61 -2.49 -9.09
C PRO A 116 24.56 -2.94 -7.98
N GLY A 117 24.39 -2.44 -6.75
CA GLY A 117 25.21 -2.84 -5.60
C GLY A 117 24.93 -4.27 -5.15
N TYR A 118 23.68 -4.72 -5.26
CA TYR A 118 23.32 -6.10 -4.95
C TYR A 118 23.91 -7.10 -5.95
N THR A 119 23.82 -6.79 -7.25
CA THR A 119 24.29 -7.69 -8.32
C THR A 119 25.81 -7.69 -8.47
N SER A 120 26.50 -6.63 -8.03
CA SER A 120 27.97 -6.61 -7.93
C SER A 120 28.50 -7.29 -6.67
N GLY A 121 27.66 -7.52 -5.66
CA GLY A 121 28.05 -8.06 -4.35
C GLY A 121 28.54 -7.01 -3.34
N GLU A 122 28.49 -5.72 -3.69
CA GLU A 122 28.87 -4.60 -2.80
C GLU A 122 27.87 -4.40 -1.64
N ASP A 123 26.58 -4.62 -1.90
CA ASP A 123 25.52 -4.66 -0.87
C ASP A 123 24.82 -6.03 -0.93
N PRO A 124 25.30 -7.06 -0.21
CA PRO A 124 24.73 -8.41 -0.27
C PRO A 124 23.39 -8.54 0.48
N VAL A 125 22.90 -7.48 1.12
CA VAL A 125 21.66 -7.51 1.90
C VAL A 125 20.46 -7.44 0.97
N VAL A 126 19.53 -8.39 1.07
CA VAL A 126 18.26 -8.36 0.32
C VAL A 126 17.40 -7.19 0.82
N ARG A 127 17.20 -6.18 -0.03
CA ARG A 127 16.34 -5.01 0.25
C ARG A 127 15.17 -4.86 -0.71
N GLY A 128 15.13 -5.70 -1.74
CA GLY A 128 14.08 -5.73 -2.75
C GLY A 128 14.34 -6.84 -3.76
N ALA A 129 13.48 -6.90 -4.76
CA ALA A 129 13.66 -7.75 -5.92
C ALA A 129 13.19 -6.99 -7.17
N LEU A 130 13.88 -7.20 -8.29
CA LEU A 130 13.42 -6.79 -9.60
C LEU A 130 13.37 -8.03 -10.48
N THR A 131 12.16 -8.44 -10.86
CA THR A 131 11.94 -9.66 -11.63
C THR A 131 11.08 -9.32 -12.85
N ASP A 132 11.54 -9.72 -14.04
CA ASP A 132 10.79 -9.66 -15.29
C ASP A 132 10.57 -11.09 -15.79
N MET A 133 9.32 -11.43 -16.11
CA MET A 133 8.93 -12.75 -16.60
C MET A 133 7.99 -12.62 -17.79
N ARG A 134 8.25 -13.41 -18.84
CA ARG A 134 7.34 -13.56 -19.98
C ARG A 134 6.69 -14.92 -19.93
N LEU A 135 5.36 -14.94 -19.89
CA LEU A 135 4.57 -16.16 -19.77
C LEU A 135 3.62 -16.27 -20.97
N ARG A 136 3.50 -17.48 -21.52
CA ARG A 136 2.50 -17.80 -22.55
C ARG A 136 1.37 -18.59 -21.91
N LEU A 137 0.26 -17.94 -21.62
CA LEU A 137 -0.88 -18.50 -20.91
C LEU A 137 -2.20 -18.19 -21.63
N THR A 138 -3.22 -19.02 -21.43
CA THR A 138 -4.60 -18.61 -21.75
C THR A 138 -5.10 -17.60 -20.74
N ARG A 139 -6.20 -16.89 -21.04
CA ARG A 139 -6.82 -15.93 -20.12
C ARG A 139 -7.22 -16.59 -18.79
N GLU A 140 -7.78 -17.79 -18.86
CA GLU A 140 -8.20 -18.57 -17.68
C GLU A 140 -6.99 -18.96 -16.83
N ARG A 141 -5.89 -19.38 -17.46
CA ARG A 141 -4.64 -19.72 -16.77
C ARG A 141 -3.97 -18.51 -16.14
N PHE A 142 -4.05 -17.35 -16.79
CA PHE A 142 -3.55 -16.09 -16.23
C PHE A 142 -4.34 -15.66 -14.98
N VAL A 143 -5.67 -15.68 -15.04
CA VAL A 143 -6.52 -15.38 -13.87
C VAL A 143 -6.23 -16.36 -12.72
N ALA A 144 -6.15 -17.66 -13.00
CA ALA A 144 -5.84 -18.66 -11.98
C ALA A 144 -4.45 -18.45 -11.34
N MET A 145 -3.48 -17.92 -12.10
CA MET A 145 -2.15 -17.56 -11.58
C MET A 145 -2.22 -16.37 -10.63
N ILE A 146 -2.95 -15.31 -11.00
CA ILE A 146 -3.14 -14.13 -10.13
C ILE A 146 -3.83 -14.54 -8.81
N ASP A 147 -4.89 -15.35 -8.87
CA ASP A 147 -5.57 -15.86 -7.68
C ASP A 147 -4.63 -16.71 -6.79
N ALA A 148 -3.74 -17.49 -7.41
CA ALA A 148 -2.76 -18.27 -6.67
C ALA A 148 -1.72 -17.38 -5.98
N MET A 149 -1.25 -16.33 -6.65
CA MET A 149 -0.33 -15.35 -6.07
C MET A 149 -0.95 -14.59 -4.90
N GLU A 150 -2.23 -14.19 -5.01
CA GLU A 150 -2.94 -13.54 -3.90
C GLU A 150 -3.04 -14.43 -2.66
N ARG A 151 -3.31 -15.73 -2.85
CA ARG A 151 -3.32 -16.71 -1.75
C ARG A 151 -1.96 -16.83 -1.06
N VAL A 152 -0.87 -16.86 -1.83
CA VAL A 152 0.49 -16.86 -1.27
C VAL A 152 0.74 -15.58 -0.48
N VAL A 153 0.39 -14.41 -1.00
CA VAL A 153 0.58 -13.14 -0.27
C VAL A 153 -0.20 -13.14 1.05
N GLU A 154 -1.43 -13.66 1.08
CA GLU A 154 -2.24 -13.70 2.30
C GLU A 154 -1.65 -14.63 3.37
N GLU A 155 -1.01 -15.73 2.98
CA GLU A 155 -0.28 -16.63 3.90
C GLU A 155 0.77 -15.88 4.72
N PHE A 156 1.53 -14.98 4.09
CA PHE A 156 2.62 -14.24 4.75
C PHE A 156 2.16 -12.96 5.49
N ARG A 157 0.89 -12.56 5.41
CA ARG A 157 0.40 -11.34 6.10
C ARG A 157 0.23 -11.48 7.61
N GLY A 158 0.35 -12.69 8.16
CA GLY A 158 0.15 -12.99 9.58
C GLY A 158 1.36 -12.71 10.49
N GLU A 159 2.57 -12.58 9.94
CA GLU A 159 3.83 -12.54 10.70
C GLU A 159 4.23 -11.10 11.10
N GLN A 160 3.37 -10.39 11.84
CA GLN A 160 3.53 -8.95 12.10
C GLN A 160 4.26 -8.57 13.40
N GLU A 161 4.58 -9.50 14.29
CA GLU A 161 5.02 -9.19 15.66
C GLU A 161 6.51 -9.41 15.93
N ALA A 162 7.35 -9.45 14.88
CA ALA A 162 8.81 -9.50 15.06
C ALA A 162 9.38 -8.08 15.14
N GLU A 163 10.24 -7.83 16.14
CA GLU A 163 10.84 -6.51 16.41
C GLU A 163 11.74 -6.02 15.24
N ASP A 164 12.22 -6.95 14.41
CA ASP A 164 13.04 -6.70 13.22
C ASP A 164 12.26 -6.76 11.89
N ALA A 165 10.93 -6.88 11.95
CA ALA A 165 10.10 -6.92 10.75
C ALA A 165 10.23 -5.63 9.92
N LEU A 166 10.48 -5.79 8.62
CA LEU A 166 10.53 -4.69 7.66
C LEU A 166 9.21 -4.55 6.90
N GLY A 167 8.87 -3.31 6.55
CA GLY A 167 7.79 -3.02 5.62
C GLY A 167 8.21 -3.29 4.18
N TRP A 168 7.56 -4.24 3.52
CA TRP A 168 7.79 -4.55 2.12
C TRP A 168 6.67 -3.99 1.24
N ASP A 169 7.03 -3.16 0.26
CA ASP A 169 6.12 -2.73 -0.81
C ASP A 169 6.22 -3.72 -1.97
N LEU A 170 5.17 -4.51 -2.20
CA LEU A 170 5.06 -5.40 -3.35
C LEU A 170 4.16 -4.77 -4.42
N VAL A 171 4.73 -4.51 -5.60
CA VAL A 171 4.01 -4.01 -6.79
C VAL A 171 4.09 -5.08 -7.87
N ILE A 172 2.93 -5.54 -8.36
CA ILE A 172 2.82 -6.53 -9.43
C ILE A 172 2.12 -5.86 -10.61
N LEU A 173 2.82 -5.79 -11.74
CA LEU A 173 2.27 -5.30 -13.00
C LEU A 173 2.31 -6.45 -14.01
N ALA A 174 1.19 -6.70 -14.68
CA ALA A 174 1.08 -7.71 -15.71
C ALA A 174 0.14 -7.21 -16.81
N ALA A 175 0.51 -7.47 -18.06
CA ALA A 175 -0.24 -7.08 -19.25
C ALA A 175 -0.16 -8.20 -20.28
N SER A 176 -1.23 -8.37 -21.06
CA SER A 176 -1.14 -9.08 -22.34
C SER A 176 -0.55 -8.15 -23.40
N ASP A 177 -0.22 -8.71 -24.55
CA ASP A 177 0.16 -7.97 -25.76
C ASP A 177 -1.01 -7.22 -26.42
N GLU A 178 -2.21 -7.33 -25.87
CA GLU A 178 -3.43 -6.66 -26.37
C GLU A 178 -3.53 -5.18 -25.93
N ILE A 179 -2.68 -4.71 -25.01
CA ILE A 179 -2.69 -3.34 -24.46
C ILE A 179 -1.32 -2.65 -24.51
#